data_AF-G8ZZM3-F1
#
_entry.id   AF-G8ZZM3-F1
#
_cell.length_a   1.000
_cell.length_b   1.000
_cell.length_c   1.000
_cell.angle_alpha   90.00
_cell.angle_beta   90.00
_cell.angle_gamma   90.00
#
_symmetry.space_group_name_H-M   'P 1'
#
loop_
_entity.id
_entity.type
_entity.pdbx_description
1 polymer ?
#
loop_
_entity_poly.entity_id
_entity_poly.type
_entity_poly.pdbx_seq_one_letter_code
_entity_poly.pdbx_strand_id
1 'polypeptide(L)'
;MSMPGKEDIEIQDFEKGLTHSQSSSSRWEIQQAEKKAVTTEAYSENDEDDQFVGGTAEVTQLSFLSRIAVKLNAETKGIEPVTDEEKTDDSVINAASMWFSANMVIAAYALGTLGPLIFELNFGTCVLVIVFFSILGLLSIAFFSVFGAEFGLRQMILSRFLLGNLTARVFALINVVACVGWAVVNTIASAQLLNMINPGSHQCPPWAGVLIIVGGTVMITFFGYRIIHAYEKWSWVPNFAVFLVIIACLAKNGSFSNGEWTSGPTTAGGVLSFGSAVYGFATGWTTYAADYTVYMPRNMNKYKIFFSLVFGLAFPLFFTMILGAASARATMNNPLWNQYYESDSVGGLTFAILVPESLHGFGQFCCVLLALSTIANNIPNMYTIALSAQATWEPFSKVPRIVWTLLGNGATIAIAIPAYYKFESFMSNFMNSIGYYLAIYTAISLSEHFIYRRGFKGYNIEEWDKWDKLPIGIAGCCALFVGAVGVAVGMCQTYWVGELGRKIGEFGGDIGFELGAGFAFVVYNIIRPLELKYIGR
;
A
#
# COMPACT_ATOMS: atom_id res chain seq x y z
N MET A 1 44.78 49.11 -52.49
CA MET A 1 43.51 48.37 -52.33
C MET A 1 43.83 47.17 -51.46
N SER A 2 43.27 47.16 -50.25
CA SER A 2 43.78 46.49 -49.05
C SER A 2 43.59 44.96 -49.03
N MET A 3 44.64 44.24 -48.66
CA MET A 3 44.50 42.99 -47.90
C MET A 3 44.90 43.26 -46.44
N PRO A 4 44.10 42.77 -45.49
CA PRO A 4 44.60 42.04 -44.31
C PRO A 4 43.86 40.68 -44.25
N GLY A 5 44.34 39.60 -43.65
CA GLY A 5 45.26 39.40 -42.54
C GLY A 5 44.63 38.24 -41.74
N LYS A 6 45.30 37.09 -41.72
CA LYS A 6 44.87 35.86 -41.06
C LYS A 6 45.06 35.92 -39.54
N GLU A 7 44.21 35.16 -38.85
CA GLU A 7 44.46 34.44 -37.60
C GLU A 7 44.76 35.27 -36.33
N ASP A 8 43.69 35.56 -35.58
CA ASP A 8 43.68 35.73 -34.11
C ASP A 8 42.25 35.40 -33.61
N ILE A 9 41.91 34.11 -33.56
CA ILE A 9 40.73 33.61 -32.83
C ILE A 9 41.13 32.32 -32.12
N GLU A 10 41.92 32.47 -31.07
CA GLU A 10 42.08 31.51 -29.97
C GLU A 10 42.61 32.33 -28.78
N ILE A 11 42.23 31.99 -27.54
CA ILE A 11 42.64 32.64 -26.27
C ILE A 11 41.66 33.68 -25.66
N GLN A 12 40.34 33.65 -25.94
CA GLN A 12 39.36 34.33 -25.05
C GLN A 12 38.20 33.45 -24.53
N ASP A 13 37.98 32.26 -25.10
CA ASP A 13 36.92 31.35 -24.64
C ASP A 13 37.41 30.18 -23.74
N PHE A 14 38.71 30.11 -23.44
CA PHE A 14 39.26 29.12 -22.49
C PHE A 14 39.38 29.63 -21.05
N GLU A 15 39.44 30.96 -20.82
CA GLU A 15 39.59 31.53 -19.47
C GLU A 15 38.27 31.75 -18.72
N LYS A 16 37.12 31.80 -19.42
CA LYS A 16 35.79 31.88 -18.77
C LYS A 16 35.23 30.51 -18.34
N GLY A 17 35.83 29.41 -18.79
CA GLY A 17 35.47 28.04 -18.39
C GLY A 17 36.17 27.52 -17.13
N LEU A 18 37.28 28.13 -16.71
CA LEU A 18 38.09 27.66 -15.58
C LEU A 18 37.80 28.40 -14.25
N THR A 19 37.24 29.60 -14.30
CA THR A 19 36.91 30.40 -13.10
C THR A 19 35.57 30.02 -12.45
N HIS A 20 34.66 29.36 -13.19
CA HIS A 20 33.37 28.92 -12.64
C HIS A 20 33.36 27.50 -12.05
N SER A 21 34.33 26.62 -12.40
CA SER A 21 34.41 25.27 -11.82
C SER A 21 35.18 25.26 -10.47
N GLN A 22 36.19 26.12 -10.32
CA GLN A 22 36.97 26.22 -9.08
C GLN A 22 36.21 26.86 -7.90
N SER A 23 35.18 27.69 -8.13
CA SER A 23 34.42 28.35 -7.04
C SER A 23 33.29 27.51 -6.43
N SER A 24 32.84 26.45 -7.12
CA SER A 24 31.94 25.44 -6.54
C SER A 24 32.74 24.37 -5.80
N SER A 25 33.95 24.05 -6.30
CA SER A 25 34.80 23.05 -5.68
C SER A 25 35.31 23.50 -4.31
N SER A 26 35.85 24.72 -4.28
CA SER A 26 36.30 25.36 -3.04
C SER A 26 35.17 25.59 -2.04
N ARG A 27 33.93 25.88 -2.49
CA ARG A 27 32.78 26.05 -1.59
C ARG A 27 32.34 24.74 -0.92
N TRP A 28 32.39 23.61 -1.63
CA TRP A 28 32.09 22.31 -1.02
C TRP A 28 33.20 21.87 -0.08
N GLU A 29 34.47 22.15 -0.39
CA GLU A 29 35.62 21.85 0.48
C GLU A 29 35.58 22.68 1.76
N ILE A 30 35.23 23.96 1.66
CA ILE A 30 35.04 24.84 2.83
C ILE A 30 33.86 24.37 3.68
N GLN A 31 32.71 24.01 3.09
CA GLN A 31 31.57 23.45 3.84
C GLN A 31 31.88 22.10 4.52
N GLN A 32 32.72 21.26 3.91
CA GLN A 32 33.16 20.02 4.52
C GLN A 32 34.22 20.24 5.60
N ALA A 33 35.09 21.24 5.45
CA ALA A 33 36.06 21.65 6.46
C ALA A 33 35.37 22.31 7.67
N GLU A 34 34.37 23.17 7.46
CA GLU A 34 33.54 23.74 8.54
C GLU A 34 32.72 22.67 9.27
N LYS A 35 32.12 21.71 8.55
CA LYS A 35 31.45 20.57 9.19
C LYS A 35 32.43 19.70 9.98
N LYS A 36 33.64 19.44 9.47
CA LYS A 36 34.68 18.72 10.23
C LYS A 36 35.17 19.51 11.43
N ALA A 37 35.33 20.82 11.34
CA ALA A 37 35.74 21.68 12.45
C ALA A 37 34.69 21.70 13.57
N VAL A 38 33.41 21.85 13.23
CA VAL A 38 32.28 21.78 14.19
C VAL A 38 32.18 20.39 14.84
N THR A 39 32.51 19.32 14.10
CA THR A 39 32.52 17.96 14.65
C THR A 39 33.77 17.69 15.52
N THR A 40 34.85 18.44 15.34
CA THR A 40 36.11 18.25 16.10
C THR A 40 36.12 19.12 17.37
N GLU A 41 35.57 20.34 17.32
CA GLU A 41 35.37 21.20 18.50
C GLU A 41 34.34 20.62 19.48
N ALA A 42 33.43 19.75 19.02
CA ALA A 42 32.50 19.04 19.90
C ALA A 42 33.17 17.91 20.74
N TYR A 43 34.47 17.64 20.56
CA TYR A 43 35.18 16.53 21.22
C TYR A 43 36.49 16.91 21.93
N SER A 44 36.79 18.18 22.17
CA SER A 44 37.96 18.56 22.98
C SER A 44 37.72 19.81 23.83
N GLU A 45 37.90 19.63 25.15
CA GLU A 45 38.06 20.64 26.22
C GLU A 45 36.76 21.30 26.75
N ASN A 46 36.52 21.40 28.07
CA ASN A 46 37.19 20.90 29.26
C ASN A 46 36.18 20.94 30.43
N ASP A 47 36.35 19.98 31.34
CA ASP A 47 35.94 20.04 32.73
C ASP A 47 36.53 21.28 33.41
N GLU A 48 35.72 22.06 34.13
CA GLU A 48 36.06 22.67 35.42
C GLU A 48 34.81 23.27 36.09
N ASP A 49 34.78 23.16 37.41
CA ASP A 49 33.65 23.26 38.34
C ASP A 49 32.75 24.52 38.25
N ASP A 50 31.42 24.33 38.36
CA ASP A 50 30.64 25.06 39.35
C ASP A 50 29.28 24.42 39.69
N GLN A 51 28.96 24.43 40.98
CA GLN A 51 27.89 23.71 41.66
C GLN A 51 26.50 24.39 41.50
N PHE A 52 25.42 23.63 41.24
CA PHE A 52 24.22 23.47 42.11
C PHE A 52 23.00 22.81 41.38
N VAL A 53 22.59 21.65 41.94
CA VAL A 53 21.21 21.12 42.15
C VAL A 53 20.38 20.63 40.94
N GLY A 54 20.40 19.31 40.74
CA GLY A 54 19.26 18.45 41.10
C GLY A 54 18.21 18.13 40.03
N GLY A 55 18.43 17.05 39.27
CA GLY A 55 17.39 16.37 38.49
C GLY A 55 17.94 15.23 37.64
N THR A 56 18.01 14.02 38.22
CA THR A 56 18.46 12.79 37.54
C THR A 56 17.58 12.45 36.33
N ALA A 57 18.10 12.66 35.12
CA ALA A 57 17.56 12.04 33.92
C ALA A 57 18.24 10.68 33.72
N GLU A 58 17.48 9.59 33.88
CA GLU A 58 17.94 8.26 33.50
C GLU A 58 18.23 8.22 32.00
N VAL A 59 19.52 8.12 31.66
CA VAL A 59 19.99 7.81 30.32
C VAL A 59 19.55 6.38 29.98
N THR A 60 18.45 6.25 29.24
CA THR A 60 17.93 4.96 28.80
C THR A 60 18.94 4.33 27.85
N GLN A 61 19.63 3.25 28.28
CA GLN A 61 20.56 2.52 27.43
C GLN A 61 19.83 1.94 26.21
N LEU A 62 20.13 2.47 25.01
CA LEU A 62 19.60 1.94 23.75
C LEU A 62 19.96 0.45 23.60
N SER A 63 18.94 -0.38 23.34
CA SER A 63 19.07 -1.84 23.17
C SER A 63 20.08 -2.19 22.07
N PHE A 64 20.70 -3.38 22.13
CA PHE A 64 21.64 -3.88 21.12
C PHE A 64 21.08 -3.80 19.69
N LEU A 65 19.78 -4.10 19.52
CA LEU A 65 19.08 -4.01 18.25
C LEU A 65 18.91 -2.55 17.77
N SER A 66 18.66 -1.62 18.68
CA SER A 66 18.59 -0.19 18.37
C SER A 66 19.94 0.35 17.90
N ARG A 67 21.06 -0.15 18.46
CA ARG A 67 22.41 0.23 18.02
C ARG A 67 22.73 -0.29 16.61
N ILE A 68 22.29 -1.51 16.28
CA ILE A 68 22.40 -2.04 14.91
C ILE A 68 21.54 -1.23 13.94
N ALA A 69 20.29 -0.91 14.32
CA ALA A 69 19.39 -0.09 13.50
C ALA A 69 19.95 1.30 13.21
N VAL A 70 20.51 1.98 14.23
CA VAL A 70 21.19 3.28 14.08
C VAL A 70 22.43 3.16 13.18
N LYS A 71 23.22 2.09 13.33
CA LYS A 71 24.39 1.81 12.48
C LYS A 71 24.02 1.52 11.01
N LEU A 72 22.77 1.12 10.74
CA LEU A 72 22.23 0.84 9.42
C LEU A 72 21.41 2.00 8.82
N ASN A 73 21.34 3.17 9.47
CA ASN A 73 20.44 4.27 9.08
C ASN A 73 18.97 3.83 8.91
N ALA A 74 18.53 2.85 9.71
CA ALA A 74 17.13 2.46 9.75
C ALA A 74 16.31 3.53 10.50
N GLU A 75 15.14 3.89 9.96
CA GLU A 75 14.24 4.87 10.57
C GLU A 75 13.79 4.39 11.96
N THR A 76 14.25 5.09 12.99
CA THR A 76 13.99 4.76 14.40
C THR A 76 12.70 5.38 14.93
N LYS A 77 12.17 6.40 14.26
CA LYS A 77 10.93 7.09 14.65
C LYS A 77 9.74 6.14 14.48
N GLY A 78 8.94 6.01 15.53
CA GLY A 78 7.79 5.12 15.57
C GLY A 78 6.52 5.88 15.22
N ILE A 79 5.68 6.04 16.24
CA ILE A 79 4.36 6.67 16.14
C ILE A 79 4.37 8.17 16.44
N GLU A 80 5.53 8.73 16.82
CA GLU A 80 5.67 10.14 17.12
C GLU A 80 5.44 11.01 15.87
N PRO A 81 4.85 12.19 16.01
CA PRO A 81 4.69 13.14 14.91
C PRO A 81 6.04 13.47 14.25
N VAL A 82 6.02 13.55 12.92
CA VAL A 82 7.12 14.09 12.11
C VAL A 82 7.10 15.61 12.23
N THR A 83 8.23 16.21 12.60
CA THR A 83 8.33 17.66 12.78
C THR A 83 8.42 18.36 11.43
N ASP A 84 8.11 19.66 11.39
CA ASP A 84 8.12 20.40 10.13
C ASP A 84 9.54 20.53 9.53
N GLU A 85 10.60 20.45 10.34
CA GLU A 85 11.99 20.43 9.88
C GLU A 85 12.38 19.13 9.17
N GLU A 86 11.73 18.02 9.51
CA GLU A 86 11.97 16.71 8.90
C GLU A 86 11.19 16.53 7.58
N LYS A 87 10.17 17.37 7.33
CA LYS A 87 9.31 17.33 6.15
C LYS A 87 10.00 17.89 4.91
N THR A 88 10.91 17.09 4.36
CA THR A 88 11.82 17.48 3.28
C THR A 88 11.45 16.90 1.91
N ASP A 89 10.45 16.02 1.81
CA ASP A 89 10.06 15.39 0.53
C ASP A 89 9.02 16.22 -0.22
N ASP A 90 9.49 17.12 -1.09
CA ASP A 90 8.65 18.00 -1.90
C ASP A 90 8.13 17.34 -3.20
N SER A 91 8.52 16.08 -3.47
CA SER A 91 8.26 15.42 -4.74
C SER A 91 7.04 14.50 -4.66
N VAL A 92 5.92 15.00 -5.19
CA VAL A 92 4.70 14.20 -5.36
C VAL A 92 4.91 13.02 -6.32
N ILE A 93 5.86 13.14 -7.26
CA ILE A 93 6.21 12.06 -8.19
C ILE A 93 6.87 10.91 -7.44
N ASN A 94 7.69 11.19 -6.41
CA ASN A 94 8.32 10.13 -5.62
C ASN A 94 7.24 9.28 -4.91
N ALA A 95 6.27 9.93 -4.27
CA ALA A 95 5.16 9.24 -3.64
C ALA A 95 4.30 8.46 -4.65
N ALA A 96 3.99 9.05 -5.81
CA ALA A 96 3.27 8.35 -6.87
C ALA A 96 4.04 7.14 -7.43
N SER A 97 5.36 7.25 -7.60
CA SER A 97 6.21 6.17 -8.14
C SER A 97 6.32 4.98 -7.19
N MET A 98 6.31 5.23 -5.89
CA MET A 98 6.29 4.18 -4.87
C MET A 98 5.01 3.35 -4.97
N TRP A 99 3.85 4.01 -5.05
CA TRP A 99 2.56 3.35 -5.29
C TRP A 99 2.50 2.58 -6.61
N PHE A 100 3.22 3.05 -7.62
CA PHE A 100 3.36 2.36 -8.90
C PHE A 100 3.99 0.97 -8.72
N SER A 101 5.07 0.87 -7.94
CA SER A 101 5.70 -0.42 -7.63
C SER A 101 4.85 -1.34 -6.78
N ALA A 102 4.10 -0.77 -5.83
CA ALA A 102 3.21 -1.56 -5.00
C ALA A 102 2.04 -2.15 -5.81
N ASN A 103 1.60 -1.53 -6.91
CA ASN A 103 0.41 -1.99 -7.65
C ASN A 103 0.73 -2.65 -9.00
N MET A 104 1.92 -2.43 -9.59
CA MET A 104 2.37 -3.10 -10.81
C MET A 104 2.89 -4.51 -10.51
N VAL A 105 2.00 -5.37 -10.00
CA VAL A 105 2.32 -6.69 -9.45
C VAL A 105 1.32 -7.77 -9.88
N ILE A 106 1.73 -9.04 -9.73
CA ILE A 106 0.91 -10.20 -10.12
C ILE A 106 -0.41 -10.30 -9.34
N ALA A 107 -0.48 -9.82 -8.10
CA ALA A 107 -1.70 -9.87 -7.29
C ALA A 107 -2.83 -9.00 -7.88
N ALA A 108 -2.51 -7.80 -8.37
CA ALA A 108 -3.49 -6.94 -9.03
C ALA A 108 -3.97 -7.54 -10.36
N TYR A 109 -3.05 -8.15 -11.12
CA TYR A 109 -3.39 -8.94 -12.31
C TYR A 109 -4.33 -10.11 -11.97
N ALA A 110 -4.04 -10.86 -10.91
CA ALA A 110 -4.88 -11.97 -10.44
C ALA A 110 -6.30 -11.52 -10.09
N LEU A 111 -6.46 -10.36 -9.44
CA LEU A 111 -7.78 -9.84 -9.11
C LEU A 111 -8.63 -9.60 -10.36
N GLY A 112 -8.02 -9.04 -11.41
CA GLY A 112 -8.69 -8.80 -12.68
C GLY A 112 -9.26 -10.07 -13.33
N THR A 113 -8.63 -11.22 -13.10
CA THR A 113 -9.09 -12.51 -13.65
C THR A 113 -10.41 -12.99 -13.06
N LEU A 114 -10.74 -12.55 -11.84
CA LEU A 114 -11.98 -12.96 -11.15
C LEU A 114 -13.23 -12.48 -11.89
N GLY A 115 -13.19 -11.32 -12.54
CA GLY A 115 -14.34 -10.75 -13.24
C GLY A 115 -14.95 -11.74 -14.24
N PRO A 116 -14.17 -12.23 -15.23
CA PRO A 116 -14.67 -13.23 -16.16
C PRO A 116 -14.74 -14.66 -15.61
N LEU A 117 -13.75 -15.12 -14.83
CA LEU A 117 -13.64 -16.53 -14.44
C LEU A 117 -14.55 -16.92 -13.28
N ILE A 118 -14.87 -15.97 -12.39
CA ILE A 118 -15.68 -16.23 -11.19
C ILE A 118 -17.04 -15.55 -11.29
N PHE A 119 -17.09 -14.30 -11.76
CA PHE A 119 -18.33 -13.53 -11.83
C PHE A 119 -19.00 -13.57 -13.20
N GLU A 120 -18.43 -14.34 -14.14
CA GLU A 120 -18.96 -14.57 -15.50
C GLU A 120 -19.25 -13.27 -16.28
N LEU A 121 -18.51 -12.21 -15.96
CA LEU A 121 -18.66 -10.92 -16.60
C LEU A 121 -17.88 -10.87 -17.91
N ASN A 122 -18.44 -10.19 -18.91
CA ASN A 122 -17.72 -9.91 -20.14
C ASN A 122 -16.61 -8.86 -19.91
N PHE A 123 -15.66 -8.76 -20.85
CA PHE A 123 -14.51 -7.88 -20.71
C PHE A 123 -14.90 -6.42 -20.48
N GLY A 124 -15.81 -5.88 -21.30
CA GLY A 124 -16.23 -4.49 -21.20
C GLY A 124 -16.87 -4.15 -19.85
N THR A 125 -17.68 -5.06 -19.28
CA THR A 125 -18.24 -4.87 -17.93
C THR A 125 -17.14 -4.88 -16.88
N CYS A 126 -16.19 -5.82 -16.97
CA CYS A 126 -15.04 -5.85 -16.07
C CYS A 126 -14.24 -4.55 -16.10
N VAL A 127 -13.99 -3.96 -17.29
CA VAL A 127 -13.28 -2.68 -17.42
C VAL A 127 -14.02 -1.56 -16.68
N LEU A 128 -15.34 -1.46 -16.86
CA LEU A 128 -16.14 -0.44 -16.18
C LEU A 128 -16.11 -0.63 -14.66
N VAL A 129 -16.28 -1.87 -14.18
CA VAL A 129 -16.20 -2.20 -12.76
C VAL A 129 -14.83 -1.83 -12.19
N ILE A 130 -13.74 -2.24 -12.84
CA ILE A 130 -12.37 -1.92 -12.43
C ILE A 130 -12.19 -0.41 -12.30
N VAL A 131 -12.59 0.38 -13.30
CA VAL A 131 -12.40 1.83 -13.29
C VAL A 131 -13.18 2.49 -12.16
N PHE A 132 -14.50 2.24 -12.07
CA PHE A 132 -15.34 2.97 -11.12
C PHE A 132 -15.11 2.57 -9.67
N PHE A 133 -15.01 1.26 -9.37
CA PHE A 133 -14.80 0.80 -8.00
C PHE A 133 -13.37 1.05 -7.51
N SER A 134 -12.38 1.01 -8.41
CA SER A 134 -11.02 1.41 -8.03
C SER A 134 -10.97 2.90 -7.70
N ILE A 135 -11.54 3.79 -8.53
CA ILE A 135 -11.58 5.23 -8.22
C ILE A 135 -12.22 5.46 -6.85
N LEU A 136 -13.35 4.80 -6.57
CA LEU A 136 -14.03 4.90 -5.28
C LEU A 136 -13.10 4.56 -4.10
N GLY A 137 -12.31 3.48 -4.22
CA GLY A 137 -11.30 3.11 -3.22
C GLY A 137 -10.18 4.14 -3.11
N LEU A 138 -9.64 4.60 -4.24
CA LEU A 138 -8.53 5.55 -4.32
C LEU A 138 -8.83 6.92 -3.71
N LEU A 139 -10.10 7.36 -3.76
CA LEU A 139 -10.51 8.62 -3.14
C LEU A 139 -10.23 8.64 -1.63
N SER A 140 -10.42 7.51 -0.96
CA SER A 140 -10.16 7.41 0.49
C SER A 140 -8.65 7.50 0.80
N ILE A 141 -7.80 6.86 -0.01
CA ILE A 141 -6.34 6.94 0.12
C ILE A 141 -5.88 8.38 -0.07
N ALA A 142 -6.28 9.01 -1.17
CA ALA A 142 -5.91 10.37 -1.49
C ALA A 142 -6.39 11.36 -0.40
N PHE A 143 -7.59 11.14 0.16
CA PHE A 143 -8.11 11.93 1.27
C PHE A 143 -7.18 11.83 2.50
N PHE A 144 -6.82 10.63 2.94
CA PHE A 144 -5.98 10.45 4.13
C PHE A 144 -4.52 10.84 3.93
N SER A 145 -3.97 10.70 2.72
CA SER A 145 -2.62 11.19 2.41
C SER A 145 -2.48 12.71 2.55
N VAL A 146 -3.57 13.48 2.39
CA VAL A 146 -3.52 14.92 2.71
C VAL A 146 -3.29 15.15 4.22
N PHE A 147 -3.80 14.28 5.09
CA PHE A 147 -3.57 14.39 6.53
C PHE A 147 -2.13 14.05 6.91
N GLY A 148 -1.51 13.10 6.22
CA GLY A 148 -0.09 12.78 6.44
C GLY A 148 0.78 14.01 6.25
N ALA A 149 0.64 14.70 5.11
CA ALA A 149 1.36 15.94 4.83
C ALA A 149 1.00 17.08 5.82
N GLU A 150 -0.29 17.24 6.12
CA GLU A 150 -0.75 18.33 6.98
C GLU A 150 -0.31 18.18 8.44
N PHE A 151 -0.39 16.97 8.99
CA PHE A 151 -0.22 16.73 10.43
C PHE A 151 1.07 15.99 10.80
N GLY A 152 1.74 15.33 9.87
CA GLY A 152 2.91 14.50 10.17
C GLY A 152 2.58 13.29 11.05
N LEU A 153 1.30 12.89 11.11
CA LEU A 153 0.82 11.77 11.93
C LEU A 153 0.70 10.49 11.10
N ARG A 154 1.08 9.37 11.70
CA ARG A 154 0.81 8.04 11.14
C ARG A 154 -0.69 7.75 11.10
N GLN A 155 -1.15 6.95 10.14
CA GLN A 155 -2.57 6.75 9.84
C GLN A 155 -3.37 6.22 11.04
N MET A 156 -2.84 5.21 11.75
CA MET A 156 -3.53 4.63 12.91
C MET A 156 -3.53 5.57 14.12
N ILE A 157 -2.57 6.50 14.21
CA ILE A 157 -2.55 7.54 15.25
C ILE A 157 -3.54 8.65 14.92
N LEU A 158 -3.56 9.10 13.66
CA LEU A 158 -4.57 10.01 13.13
C LEU A 158 -6.00 9.50 13.40
N SER A 159 -6.20 8.20 13.30
CA SER A 159 -7.50 7.55 13.54
C SER A 159 -8.06 7.83 14.94
N ARG A 160 -7.22 8.14 15.94
CA ARG A 160 -7.67 8.53 17.29
C ARG A 160 -8.50 9.81 17.28
N PHE A 161 -8.17 10.77 16.40
CA PHE A 161 -8.94 12.00 16.24
C PHE A 161 -10.25 11.77 15.49
N LEU A 162 -10.27 10.80 14.58
CA LEU A 162 -11.37 10.55 13.64
C LEU A 162 -12.45 9.61 14.18
N LEU A 163 -12.04 8.59 14.93
CA LEU A 163 -12.91 7.50 15.37
C LEU A 163 -13.08 7.46 16.90
N GLY A 164 -12.27 8.24 17.60
CA GLY A 164 -12.01 8.15 19.02
C GLY A 164 -11.00 7.04 19.38
N ASN A 165 -10.39 7.19 20.55
CA ASN A 165 -9.24 6.39 20.96
C ASN A 165 -9.53 4.90 21.09
N LEU A 166 -10.70 4.50 21.62
CA LEU A 166 -11.08 3.09 21.75
C LEU A 166 -11.24 2.44 20.37
N THR A 167 -12.06 3.05 19.51
CA THR A 167 -12.31 2.58 18.15
C THR A 167 -11.04 2.53 17.32
N ALA A 168 -10.19 3.55 17.41
CA ALA A 168 -8.93 3.61 16.67
C ALA A 168 -8.01 2.43 16.98
N ARG A 169 -7.99 1.94 18.24
CA ARG A 169 -7.21 0.75 18.61
C ARG A 169 -7.77 -0.53 18.03
N VAL A 170 -9.11 -0.65 17.99
CA VAL A 170 -9.77 -1.79 17.34
C VAL A 170 -9.38 -1.81 15.86
N PHE A 171 -9.44 -0.67 15.17
CA PHE A 171 -8.99 -0.59 13.78
C PHE A 171 -7.49 -0.80 13.62
N ALA A 172 -6.65 -0.34 14.55
CA ALA A 172 -5.22 -0.62 14.52
C ALA A 172 -4.92 -2.11 14.62
N LEU A 173 -5.64 -2.83 15.50
CA LEU A 173 -5.53 -4.29 15.62
C LEU A 173 -6.02 -5.00 14.34
N ILE A 174 -7.17 -4.59 13.80
CA ILE A 174 -7.67 -5.10 12.51
C ILE A 174 -6.64 -4.85 11.41
N ASN A 175 -5.99 -3.69 11.42
CA ASN A 175 -4.99 -3.34 10.43
C ASN A 175 -3.73 -4.19 10.53
N VAL A 176 -3.28 -4.56 11.74
CA VAL A 176 -2.19 -5.52 11.93
C VAL A 176 -2.52 -6.85 11.25
N VAL A 177 -3.74 -7.36 11.45
CA VAL A 177 -4.22 -8.58 10.81
C VAL A 177 -4.32 -8.41 9.28
N ALA A 178 -4.81 -7.25 8.83
CA ALA A 178 -4.92 -6.91 7.41
C ALA A 178 -3.56 -6.88 6.72
N CYS A 179 -2.51 -6.28 7.32
CA CYS A 179 -1.16 -6.27 6.76
C CYS A 179 -0.64 -7.69 6.52
N VAL A 180 -0.87 -8.61 7.47
CA VAL A 180 -0.48 -10.02 7.32
C VAL A 180 -1.30 -10.68 6.22
N GLY A 181 -2.62 -10.50 6.22
CA GLY A 181 -3.50 -11.08 5.19
C GLY A 181 -3.14 -10.62 3.78
N TRP A 182 -2.80 -9.34 3.61
CA TRP A 182 -2.29 -8.78 2.35
C TRP A 182 -1.03 -9.50 1.94
N ALA A 183 -0.03 -9.55 2.82
CA ALA A 183 1.21 -10.23 2.53
C ALA A 183 1.01 -11.70 2.15
N VAL A 184 0.06 -12.40 2.79
CA VAL A 184 -0.32 -13.77 2.43
C VAL A 184 -0.87 -13.85 1.01
N VAL A 185 -1.88 -13.04 0.65
CA VAL A 185 -2.47 -13.06 -0.70
C VAL A 185 -1.39 -12.83 -1.76
N ASN A 186 -0.57 -11.81 -1.57
CA ASN A 186 0.43 -11.45 -2.57
C ASN A 186 1.51 -12.53 -2.69
N THR A 187 1.96 -13.09 -1.56
CA THR A 187 2.96 -14.15 -1.53
C THR A 187 2.47 -15.44 -2.17
N ILE A 188 1.21 -15.83 -1.96
CA ILE A 188 0.65 -17.03 -2.60
C ILE A 188 0.61 -16.88 -4.12
N ALA A 189 0.15 -15.73 -4.63
CA ALA A 189 0.11 -15.47 -6.08
C ALA A 189 1.50 -15.63 -6.73
N SER A 190 2.55 -15.12 -6.06
CA SER A 190 3.93 -15.32 -6.52
C SER A 190 4.45 -16.74 -6.35
N ALA A 191 4.10 -17.42 -5.25
CA ALA A 191 4.53 -18.79 -5.00
C ALA A 191 3.94 -19.76 -6.04
N GLN A 192 2.70 -19.52 -6.50
CA GLN A 192 2.10 -20.28 -7.60
C GLN A 192 2.94 -20.13 -8.87
N LEU A 193 3.33 -18.90 -9.19
CA LEU A 193 4.13 -18.63 -10.37
C LEU A 193 5.53 -19.26 -10.29
N LEU A 194 6.20 -19.21 -9.12
CA LEU A 194 7.49 -19.88 -8.89
C LEU A 194 7.40 -21.40 -8.98
N ASN A 195 6.30 -21.97 -8.51
CA ASN A 195 6.06 -23.41 -8.57
C ASN A 195 5.99 -23.91 -10.03
N MET A 196 5.45 -23.11 -10.95
CA MET A 196 5.26 -23.49 -12.35
C MET A 196 6.52 -23.44 -13.23
N ILE A 197 7.57 -22.74 -12.82
CA ILE A 197 8.70 -22.38 -13.69
C ILE A 197 9.45 -23.60 -14.24
N ASN A 198 9.58 -24.65 -13.43
CA ASN A 198 10.33 -25.85 -13.78
C ASN A 198 9.49 -27.12 -13.54
N PRO A 199 8.53 -27.41 -14.44
CA PRO A 199 7.65 -28.56 -14.29
C PRO A 199 8.46 -29.86 -14.40
N GLY A 200 8.47 -30.69 -13.35
CA GLY A 200 9.23 -31.95 -13.30
C GLY A 200 9.98 -32.18 -11.98
N SER A 201 11.15 -32.81 -12.03
CA SER A 201 11.94 -33.19 -10.84
C SER A 201 12.55 -32.02 -10.07
N HIS A 202 12.54 -30.81 -10.63
CA HIS A 202 13.12 -29.60 -10.07
C HIS A 202 12.07 -28.52 -9.74
N GLN A 203 10.80 -28.91 -9.63
CA GLN A 203 9.69 -28.02 -9.32
C GLN A 203 9.91 -27.37 -7.94
N CYS A 204 9.79 -26.04 -7.87
CA CYS A 204 9.89 -25.31 -6.62
C CYS A 204 8.63 -25.59 -5.79
N PRO A 205 8.67 -26.28 -4.65
CA PRO A 205 7.46 -26.57 -3.90
C PRO A 205 6.85 -25.26 -3.36
N PRO A 206 5.51 -25.16 -3.22
CA PRO A 206 4.85 -23.92 -2.82
C PRO A 206 5.40 -23.29 -1.55
N TRP A 207 5.73 -24.10 -0.53
CA TRP A 207 6.32 -23.63 0.71
C TRP A 207 7.69 -22.96 0.51
N ALA A 208 8.50 -23.45 -0.43
CA ALA A 208 9.79 -22.83 -0.76
C ALA A 208 9.58 -21.51 -1.50
N GLY A 209 8.59 -21.44 -2.40
CA GLY A 209 8.18 -20.19 -3.04
C GLY A 209 7.77 -19.12 -2.00
N VAL A 210 6.98 -19.50 -1.00
CA VAL A 210 6.61 -18.62 0.13
C VAL A 210 7.85 -18.11 0.86
N LEU A 211 8.79 -19.00 1.20
CA LEU A 211 10.02 -18.61 1.91
C LEU A 211 10.91 -17.67 1.08
N ILE A 212 10.99 -17.88 -0.24
CA ILE A 212 11.77 -17.00 -1.14
C ILE A 212 11.19 -15.57 -1.12
N ILE A 213 9.87 -15.43 -1.25
CA ILE A 213 9.22 -14.13 -1.31
C ILE A 213 9.25 -13.42 0.05
N VAL A 214 8.91 -14.12 1.14
CA VAL A 214 8.95 -13.53 2.48
C VAL A 214 10.39 -13.22 2.89
N GLY A 215 11.34 -14.11 2.61
CA GLY A 215 12.76 -13.89 2.86
C GLY A 215 13.31 -12.69 2.10
N GLY A 216 12.91 -12.51 0.83
CA GLY A 216 13.23 -11.31 0.04
C GLY A 216 12.62 -10.04 0.62
N THR A 217 11.37 -10.10 1.09
CA THR A 217 10.69 -8.98 1.77
C THR A 217 11.43 -8.58 3.05
N VAL A 218 11.76 -9.55 3.89
CA VAL A 218 12.57 -9.35 5.10
C VAL A 218 13.92 -8.74 4.74
N MET A 219 14.63 -9.30 3.75
CA MET A 219 15.93 -8.79 3.33
C MET A 219 15.88 -7.30 2.97
N ILE A 220 14.94 -6.88 2.11
CA ILE A 220 14.83 -5.47 1.70
C ILE A 220 14.38 -4.57 2.86
N THR A 221 13.41 -5.01 3.67
CA THR A 221 12.91 -4.22 4.82
C THR A 221 13.97 -4.03 5.91
N PHE A 222 14.93 -4.95 6.05
CA PHE A 222 16.04 -4.85 7.01
C PHE A 222 17.12 -3.83 6.61
N PHE A 223 17.30 -3.56 5.31
CA PHE A 223 18.39 -2.73 4.80
C PHE A 223 18.12 -1.21 4.85
N GLY A 224 17.02 -0.79 5.48
CA GLY A 224 16.75 0.62 5.81
C GLY A 224 16.13 1.46 4.68
N TYR A 225 15.71 2.67 5.04
CA TYR A 225 14.91 3.60 4.20
C TYR A 225 15.50 3.80 2.80
N ARG A 226 16.81 4.03 2.68
CA ARG A 226 17.44 4.32 1.38
C ARG A 226 17.32 3.18 0.37
N ILE A 227 17.44 1.93 0.82
CA ILE A 227 17.36 0.75 -0.06
C ILE A 227 15.91 0.47 -0.44
N ILE A 228 14.98 0.63 0.51
CA ILE A 228 13.54 0.56 0.25
C ILE A 228 13.13 1.57 -0.84
N HIS A 229 13.47 2.85 -0.67
CA HIS A 229 13.12 3.88 -1.63
C HIS A 229 13.73 3.66 -3.01
N ALA A 230 14.98 3.19 -3.08
CA ALA A 230 15.61 2.86 -4.36
C ALA A 230 14.90 1.68 -5.06
N TYR A 231 14.54 0.65 -4.29
CA TYR A 231 13.85 -0.53 -4.80
C TYR A 231 12.42 -0.19 -5.27
N GLU A 232 11.65 0.53 -4.47
CA GLU A 232 10.28 0.96 -4.80
C GLU A 232 10.25 1.91 -6.01
N LYS A 233 11.26 2.76 -6.18
CA LYS A 233 11.32 3.68 -7.33
C LYS A 233 11.44 2.96 -8.68
N TRP A 234 12.10 1.78 -8.73
CA TRP A 234 12.50 1.14 -9.99
C TRP A 234 11.93 -0.26 -10.21
N SER A 235 11.50 -0.96 -9.16
CA SER A 235 11.03 -2.36 -9.25
C SER A 235 9.81 -2.56 -10.14
N TRP A 236 9.04 -1.51 -10.42
CA TRP A 236 7.90 -1.58 -11.34
C TRP A 236 8.30 -1.72 -12.82
N VAL A 237 9.47 -1.23 -13.22
CA VAL A 237 9.88 -1.15 -14.64
C VAL A 237 10.00 -2.54 -15.27
N PRO A 238 10.70 -3.52 -14.66
CA PRO A 238 10.74 -4.89 -15.19
C PRO A 238 9.34 -5.52 -15.26
N ASN A 239 8.49 -5.30 -14.25
CA ASN A 239 7.14 -5.89 -14.23
C ASN A 239 6.27 -5.32 -15.34
N PHE A 240 6.34 -4.00 -15.56
CA PHE A 240 5.64 -3.35 -16.65
C PHE A 240 6.07 -3.93 -18.00
N ALA A 241 7.36 -4.14 -18.21
CA ALA A 241 7.86 -4.81 -19.43
C ALA A 241 7.29 -6.23 -19.58
N VAL A 242 7.21 -7.02 -18.51
CA VAL A 242 6.60 -8.37 -18.58
C VAL A 242 5.10 -8.29 -18.90
N PHE A 243 4.36 -7.34 -18.33
CA PHE A 243 2.95 -7.16 -18.69
C PHE A 243 2.75 -6.77 -20.16
N LEU A 244 3.66 -5.99 -20.76
CA LEU A 244 3.65 -5.74 -22.20
C LEU A 244 3.91 -7.03 -23.01
N VAL A 245 4.76 -7.93 -22.52
CA VAL A 245 4.96 -9.26 -23.13
C VAL A 245 3.67 -10.08 -23.05
N ILE A 246 2.96 -10.07 -21.91
CA ILE A 246 1.63 -10.73 -21.79
C ILE A 246 0.68 -10.18 -22.85
N ILE A 247 0.59 -8.86 -23.03
CA ILE A 247 -0.24 -8.23 -24.08
C ILE A 247 0.14 -8.74 -25.48
N ALA A 248 1.45 -8.81 -25.78
CA ALA A 248 1.93 -9.31 -27.07
C ALA A 248 1.57 -10.79 -27.28
N CYS A 249 1.71 -11.64 -26.26
CA CYS A 249 1.32 -13.05 -26.32
C CYS A 249 -0.18 -13.23 -26.54
N LEU A 250 -1.02 -12.45 -25.82
CA LEU A 250 -2.47 -12.46 -26.00
C LEU A 250 -2.87 -12.06 -27.43
N ALA A 251 -2.28 -10.97 -27.94
CA ALA A 251 -2.55 -10.49 -29.29
C ALA A 251 -2.13 -11.49 -30.37
N LYS A 252 -0.98 -12.16 -30.20
CA LYS A 252 -0.47 -13.16 -31.13
C LYS A 252 -1.34 -14.43 -31.14
N ASN A 253 -1.78 -14.89 -29.97
CA ASN A 253 -2.58 -16.10 -29.85
C ASN A 253 -3.99 -15.94 -30.44
N GLY A 254 -4.56 -14.74 -30.39
CA GLY A 254 -5.84 -14.42 -31.03
C GLY A 254 -7.09 -14.98 -30.33
N SER A 255 -6.97 -15.59 -29.14
CA SER A 255 -8.10 -16.15 -28.38
C SER A 255 -8.93 -15.10 -27.64
N PHE A 256 -8.47 -13.85 -27.55
CA PHE A 256 -9.19 -12.78 -26.87
C PHE A 256 -10.52 -12.46 -27.58
N SER A 257 -11.58 -12.37 -26.78
CA SER A 257 -12.85 -11.78 -27.23
C SER A 257 -13.53 -11.06 -26.08
N ASN A 258 -14.30 -10.02 -26.37
CA ASN A 258 -15.03 -9.29 -25.33
C ASN A 258 -16.00 -10.22 -24.56
N GLY A 259 -16.61 -11.19 -25.24
CA GLY A 259 -17.79 -11.89 -24.74
C GLY A 259 -19.07 -11.07 -24.96
N GLU A 260 -20.22 -11.70 -24.79
CA GLU A 260 -21.52 -11.05 -24.98
C GLU A 260 -21.84 -10.09 -23.83
N TRP A 261 -22.50 -8.97 -24.13
CA TRP A 261 -23.03 -8.10 -23.08
C TRP A 261 -24.30 -8.70 -22.53
N THR A 262 -24.26 -9.12 -21.26
CA THR A 262 -25.42 -9.65 -20.54
C THR A 262 -26.09 -8.55 -19.72
N SER A 263 -27.34 -8.77 -19.33
CA SER A 263 -28.10 -7.85 -18.48
C SER A 263 -29.04 -8.62 -17.56
N GLY A 264 -29.53 -7.95 -16.53
CA GLY A 264 -30.48 -8.51 -15.58
C GLY A 264 -29.90 -8.68 -14.18
N PRO A 265 -30.70 -9.22 -13.25
CA PRO A 265 -30.34 -9.29 -11.83
C PRO A 265 -29.06 -10.08 -11.55
N THR A 266 -28.81 -11.19 -12.25
CA THR A 266 -27.59 -12.00 -12.07
C THR A 266 -26.34 -11.26 -12.53
N THR A 267 -26.38 -10.59 -13.68
CA THR A 267 -25.27 -9.72 -14.13
C THR A 267 -25.02 -8.60 -13.12
N ALA A 268 -26.07 -7.99 -12.57
CA ALA A 268 -25.93 -6.96 -11.53
C ALA A 268 -25.27 -7.53 -10.26
N GLY A 269 -25.63 -8.75 -9.85
CA GLY A 269 -25.00 -9.45 -8.74
C GLY A 269 -23.51 -9.71 -8.97
N GLY A 270 -23.13 -10.14 -10.18
CA GLY A 270 -21.74 -10.29 -10.59
C GLY A 270 -20.96 -8.96 -10.59
N VAL A 271 -21.57 -7.89 -11.12
CA VAL A 271 -20.99 -6.53 -11.14
C VAL A 271 -20.70 -6.01 -9.73
N LEU A 272 -21.67 -6.14 -8.82
CA LEU A 272 -21.54 -5.67 -7.44
C LEU A 272 -20.51 -6.50 -6.66
N SER A 273 -20.51 -7.82 -6.85
CA SER A 273 -19.56 -8.72 -6.18
C SER A 273 -18.13 -8.54 -6.68
N PHE A 274 -17.92 -8.42 -7.99
CA PHE A 274 -16.62 -8.08 -8.56
C PHE A 274 -16.18 -6.67 -8.14
N GLY A 275 -17.13 -5.73 -8.14
CA GLY A 275 -16.91 -4.36 -7.68
C GLY A 275 -16.45 -4.28 -6.24
N SER A 276 -17.06 -5.07 -5.34
CA SER A 276 -16.63 -5.18 -3.94
C SER A 276 -15.19 -5.70 -3.83
N ALA A 277 -14.81 -6.70 -4.61
CA ALA A 277 -13.45 -7.23 -4.61
C ALA A 277 -12.42 -6.18 -5.13
N VAL A 278 -12.76 -5.47 -6.22
CA VAL A 278 -11.96 -4.36 -6.77
C VAL A 278 -11.84 -3.23 -5.76
N TYR A 279 -12.95 -2.82 -5.15
CA TYR A 279 -12.97 -1.78 -4.13
C TYR A 279 -12.10 -2.19 -2.96
N GLY A 280 -12.24 -3.43 -2.44
CA GLY A 280 -11.42 -3.97 -1.35
C GLY A 280 -9.92 -3.90 -1.64
N PHE A 281 -9.51 -4.18 -2.87
CA PHE A 281 -8.12 -4.04 -3.29
C PHE A 281 -7.67 -2.59 -3.38
N ALA A 282 -8.45 -1.75 -4.04
CA ALA A 282 -8.12 -0.35 -4.20
C ALA A 282 -8.11 0.40 -2.86
N THR A 283 -9.07 0.15 -1.97
CA THR A 283 -9.13 0.80 -0.65
C THR A 283 -8.14 0.20 0.35
N GLY A 284 -7.52 -0.95 0.09
CA GLY A 284 -6.64 -1.63 1.06
C GLY A 284 -5.49 -0.76 1.59
N TRP A 285 -5.06 0.26 0.85
CA TRP A 285 -3.99 1.19 1.25
C TRP A 285 -4.46 2.32 2.17
N THR A 286 -5.76 2.49 2.38
CA THR A 286 -6.38 3.58 3.16
C THR A 286 -5.85 3.65 4.59
N THR A 287 -5.59 2.49 5.21
CA THR A 287 -5.06 2.38 6.57
C THR A 287 -3.56 2.65 6.68
N TYR A 288 -2.87 2.94 5.58
CA TYR A 288 -1.45 3.31 5.56
C TYR A 288 -1.22 4.66 4.85
N ALA A 289 -2.27 5.27 4.31
CA ALA A 289 -2.18 6.37 3.37
C ALA A 289 -1.42 7.61 3.90
N ALA A 290 -1.63 7.97 5.17
CA ALA A 290 -0.88 9.07 5.79
C ALA A 290 0.59 8.71 6.02
N ASP A 291 0.94 7.44 6.25
CA ASP A 291 2.28 7.00 6.62
C ASP A 291 3.32 7.33 5.53
N TYR A 292 2.90 7.36 4.27
CA TYR A 292 3.73 7.64 3.10
C TYR A 292 3.77 9.11 2.68
N THR A 293 3.07 9.97 3.42
CA THR A 293 3.02 11.41 3.15
C THR A 293 3.42 12.25 4.35
N VAL A 294 3.77 11.64 5.49
CA VAL A 294 4.18 12.34 6.71
C VAL A 294 5.43 13.22 6.54
N TYR A 295 6.30 12.89 5.58
CA TYR A 295 7.52 13.65 5.26
C TYR A 295 7.31 14.73 4.19
N MET A 296 6.10 14.90 3.68
CA MET A 296 5.80 15.96 2.72
C MET A 296 5.61 17.32 3.42
N PRO A 297 6.14 18.42 2.86
CA PRO A 297 5.93 19.76 3.39
C PRO A 297 4.45 20.13 3.57
N ARG A 298 4.13 20.69 4.73
CA ARG A 298 2.76 21.11 5.10
C ARG A 298 2.17 22.20 4.19
N ASN A 299 3.03 23.03 3.62
CA ASN A 299 2.63 24.12 2.71
C ASN A 299 2.29 23.63 1.28
N MET A 300 2.45 22.34 1.00
CA MET A 300 2.14 21.79 -0.32
C MET A 300 0.64 21.88 -0.61
N ASN A 301 0.30 22.11 -1.88
CA ASN A 301 -1.09 22.19 -2.31
C ASN A 301 -1.80 20.83 -2.10
N LYS A 302 -2.80 20.81 -1.22
CA LYS A 302 -3.60 19.63 -0.87
C LYS A 302 -4.27 18.98 -2.08
N TYR A 303 -4.77 19.78 -3.03
CA TYR A 303 -5.38 19.26 -4.27
C TYR A 303 -4.33 18.59 -5.16
N LYS A 304 -3.11 19.14 -5.20
CA LYS A 304 -2.00 18.53 -5.95
C LYS A 304 -1.65 17.16 -5.37
N ILE A 305 -1.54 17.03 -4.04
CA ILE A 305 -1.31 15.74 -3.37
C ILE A 305 -2.46 14.78 -3.71
N PHE A 306 -3.70 15.21 -3.49
CA PHE A 306 -4.89 14.39 -3.68
C PHE A 306 -4.97 13.82 -5.10
N PHE A 307 -5.00 14.67 -6.12
CA PHE A 307 -5.17 14.20 -7.50
C PHE A 307 -3.96 13.43 -8.00
N SER A 308 -2.74 13.81 -7.62
CA SER A 308 -1.55 13.08 -8.07
C SER A 308 -1.50 11.67 -7.50
N LEU A 309 -1.97 11.45 -6.27
CA LEU A 309 -2.08 10.10 -5.71
C LEU A 309 -3.20 9.31 -6.36
N VAL A 310 -4.37 9.90 -6.62
CA VAL A 310 -5.43 9.23 -7.39
C VAL A 310 -4.91 8.78 -8.75
N PHE A 311 -4.27 9.67 -9.52
CA PHE A 311 -3.75 9.31 -10.84
C PHE A 311 -2.57 8.33 -10.78
N GLY A 312 -1.66 8.52 -9.81
CA GLY A 312 -0.49 7.66 -9.60
C GLY A 312 -0.84 6.23 -9.23
N LEU A 313 -1.92 6.03 -8.46
CA LEU A 313 -2.46 4.72 -8.10
C LEU A 313 -3.40 4.13 -9.16
N ALA A 314 -4.18 4.98 -9.84
CA ALA A 314 -5.16 4.53 -10.83
C ALA A 314 -4.50 3.82 -12.01
N PHE A 315 -3.41 4.37 -12.56
CA PHE A 315 -2.75 3.78 -13.73
C PHE A 315 -2.31 2.32 -13.50
N PRO A 316 -1.48 1.99 -12.49
CA PRO A 316 -1.02 0.61 -12.30
C PRO A 316 -2.17 -0.34 -11.98
N LEU A 317 -3.19 0.10 -11.22
CA LEU A 317 -4.37 -0.71 -10.91
C LEU A 317 -5.19 -1.02 -12.17
N PHE A 318 -5.55 0.01 -12.94
CA PHE A 318 -6.33 -0.16 -14.16
C PHE A 318 -5.56 -1.05 -15.14
N PHE A 319 -4.29 -0.74 -15.37
CA PHE A 319 -3.47 -1.46 -16.32
C PHE A 319 -3.37 -2.95 -15.99
N THR A 320 -3.03 -3.30 -14.75
CA THR A 320 -2.84 -4.71 -14.34
C THR A 320 -4.17 -5.47 -14.25
N MET A 321 -5.21 -4.90 -13.65
CA MET A 321 -6.51 -5.57 -13.51
C MET A 321 -7.22 -5.73 -14.86
N ILE A 322 -7.18 -4.72 -15.74
CA ILE A 322 -7.77 -4.83 -17.08
C ILE A 322 -7.03 -5.91 -17.88
N LEU A 323 -5.70 -5.98 -17.77
CA LEU A 323 -4.93 -7.04 -18.41
C LEU A 323 -5.25 -8.43 -17.85
N GLY A 324 -5.48 -8.54 -16.54
CA GLY A 324 -6.00 -9.75 -15.89
C GLY A 324 -7.34 -10.18 -16.47
N ALA A 325 -8.30 -9.25 -16.58
CA ALA A 325 -9.61 -9.51 -17.16
C ALA A 325 -9.52 -9.91 -18.65
N ALA A 326 -8.62 -9.28 -19.42
CA ALA A 326 -8.38 -9.65 -20.81
C ALA A 326 -7.81 -11.08 -20.93
N SER A 327 -6.85 -11.41 -20.06
CA SER A 327 -6.24 -12.75 -20.01
C SER A 327 -7.27 -13.82 -19.68
N ALA A 328 -8.07 -13.59 -18.64
CA ALA A 328 -9.17 -14.45 -18.24
C ALA A 328 -10.19 -14.70 -19.37
N ARG A 329 -10.57 -13.65 -20.12
CA ARG A 329 -11.47 -13.82 -21.27
C ARG A 329 -10.85 -14.64 -22.39
N ALA A 330 -9.55 -14.50 -22.63
CA ALA A 330 -8.87 -15.30 -23.62
C ALA A 330 -8.72 -16.77 -23.16
N THR A 331 -8.56 -17.02 -21.85
CA THR A 331 -8.54 -18.36 -21.24
C THR A 331 -9.80 -19.16 -21.57
N MET A 332 -10.98 -18.54 -21.45
CA MET A 332 -12.26 -19.22 -21.73
C MET A 332 -12.40 -19.70 -23.18
N ASN A 333 -11.58 -19.15 -24.10
CA ASN A 333 -11.56 -19.53 -25.52
C ASN A 333 -10.35 -20.40 -25.88
N ASN A 334 -9.44 -20.68 -24.94
CA ASN A 334 -8.21 -21.42 -25.17
C ASN A 334 -8.12 -22.62 -24.20
N PRO A 335 -8.37 -23.85 -24.68
CA PRO A 335 -8.39 -25.04 -23.83
C PRO A 335 -7.09 -25.28 -23.04
N LEU A 336 -5.94 -24.97 -23.63
CA LEU A 336 -4.63 -25.12 -22.97
C LEU A 336 -4.53 -24.17 -21.77
N TRP A 337 -4.90 -22.91 -21.95
CA TRP A 337 -4.84 -21.92 -20.88
C TRP A 337 -5.86 -22.24 -19.78
N ASN A 338 -7.05 -22.72 -20.15
CA ASN A 338 -8.04 -23.15 -19.18
C ASN A 338 -7.55 -24.34 -18.35
N GLN A 339 -6.89 -25.32 -18.98
CA GLN A 339 -6.30 -26.46 -18.27
C GLN A 339 -5.26 -26.03 -17.22
N TYR A 340 -4.36 -25.11 -17.58
CA TYR A 340 -3.37 -24.58 -16.62
C TYR A 340 -4.00 -23.72 -15.53
N TYR A 341 -5.08 -23.00 -15.83
CA TYR A 341 -5.83 -22.27 -14.82
C TYR A 341 -6.52 -23.22 -13.84
N GLU A 342 -7.14 -24.31 -14.32
CA GLU A 342 -7.76 -25.30 -13.45
C GLU A 342 -6.76 -26.04 -12.56
N SER A 343 -5.51 -26.24 -13.02
CA SER A 343 -4.48 -26.92 -12.24
C SER A 343 -3.80 -26.02 -11.20
N ASP A 344 -3.46 -24.78 -11.57
CA ASP A 344 -2.55 -23.92 -10.79
C ASP A 344 -3.04 -22.46 -10.68
N SER A 345 -4.35 -22.23 -10.88
CA SER A 345 -5.02 -20.93 -10.82
C SER A 345 -4.31 -19.87 -11.68
N VAL A 346 -4.23 -18.62 -11.20
CA VAL A 346 -3.62 -17.51 -11.93
C VAL A 346 -2.13 -17.75 -12.21
N GLY A 347 -1.40 -18.45 -11.35
CA GLY A 347 0.00 -18.81 -11.62
C GLY A 347 0.14 -19.69 -12.86
N GLY A 348 -0.73 -20.71 -12.98
CA GLY A 348 -0.81 -21.57 -14.16
C GLY A 348 -1.20 -20.81 -15.42
N LEU A 349 -2.25 -19.97 -15.34
CA LEU A 349 -2.64 -19.10 -16.46
C LEU A 349 -1.48 -18.22 -16.94
N THR A 350 -0.83 -17.53 -16.02
CA THR A 350 0.31 -16.63 -16.34
C THR A 350 1.44 -17.41 -17.02
N PHE A 351 1.75 -18.61 -16.50
CA PHE A 351 2.73 -19.51 -17.10
C PHE A 351 2.33 -19.93 -18.51
N ALA A 352 1.07 -20.33 -18.72
CA ALA A 352 0.55 -20.78 -20.02
C ALA A 352 0.58 -19.70 -21.09
N ILE A 353 0.44 -18.43 -20.71
CA ILE A 353 0.57 -17.29 -21.63
C ILE A 353 2.03 -17.01 -21.96
N LEU A 354 2.92 -17.09 -20.97
CA LEU A 354 4.30 -16.62 -21.10
C LEU A 354 5.28 -17.67 -21.60
N VAL A 355 5.10 -18.96 -21.31
CA VAL A 355 6.15 -19.98 -21.41
C VAL A 355 6.09 -20.87 -22.66
N PRO A 356 4.96 -21.48 -23.04
CA PRO A 356 4.92 -22.51 -24.08
C PRO A 356 5.52 -22.09 -25.42
N GLU A 357 5.30 -20.84 -25.83
CA GLU A 357 5.83 -20.28 -27.09
C GLU A 357 7.01 -19.33 -26.87
N SER A 358 7.65 -19.37 -25.70
CA SER A 358 8.72 -18.44 -25.35
C SER A 358 10.04 -18.77 -26.03
N LEU A 359 10.83 -17.75 -26.31
CA LEU A 359 12.16 -17.90 -26.88
C LEU A 359 13.15 -18.36 -25.79
N HIS A 360 13.67 -19.58 -25.91
CA HIS A 360 14.80 -20.10 -25.13
C HIS A 360 14.73 -19.85 -23.60
N GLY A 361 13.56 -19.98 -22.99
CA GLY A 361 13.39 -19.84 -21.54
C GLY A 361 13.04 -18.42 -21.06
N PHE A 362 12.83 -17.47 -21.98
CA PHE A 362 12.48 -16.09 -21.62
C PHE A 362 11.16 -16.00 -20.84
N GLY A 363 10.18 -16.86 -21.14
CA GLY A 363 8.90 -16.89 -20.42
C GLY A 363 9.09 -17.24 -18.94
N GLN A 364 9.96 -18.22 -18.65
CA GLN A 364 10.32 -18.61 -17.28
C GLN A 364 10.99 -17.44 -16.55
N PHE A 365 11.90 -16.73 -17.22
CA PHE A 365 12.51 -15.52 -16.65
C PHE A 365 11.46 -14.44 -16.33
N CYS A 366 10.51 -14.19 -17.23
CA CYS A 366 9.39 -13.30 -16.98
C CYS A 366 8.54 -13.73 -15.77
N CYS A 367 8.30 -15.03 -15.60
CA CYS A 367 7.61 -15.59 -14.44
C CYS A 367 8.37 -15.31 -13.13
N VAL A 368 9.70 -15.47 -13.11
CA VAL A 368 10.53 -15.12 -11.94
C VAL A 368 10.40 -13.63 -11.61
N LEU A 369 10.51 -12.74 -12.61
CA LEU A 369 10.40 -11.30 -12.39
C LEU A 369 9.05 -10.91 -11.79
N LEU A 370 7.96 -11.42 -12.37
CA LEU A 370 6.61 -11.18 -11.84
C LEU A 370 6.43 -11.77 -10.45
N ALA A 371 7.02 -12.93 -10.14
CA ALA A 371 6.96 -13.48 -8.80
C ALA A 371 7.68 -12.56 -7.79
N LEU A 372 8.86 -12.06 -8.13
CA LEU A 372 9.63 -11.15 -7.29
C LEU A 372 8.99 -9.76 -7.14
N SER A 373 8.09 -9.36 -8.06
CA SER A 373 7.33 -8.10 -7.97
C SER A 373 6.60 -7.93 -6.63
N THR A 374 6.12 -9.03 -6.06
CA THR A 374 5.39 -9.04 -4.77
C THR A 374 6.24 -8.54 -3.61
N ILE A 375 7.57 -8.61 -3.69
CA ILE A 375 8.43 -8.05 -2.66
C ILE A 375 8.15 -6.54 -2.52
N ALA A 376 8.02 -5.81 -3.64
CA ALA A 376 7.71 -4.37 -3.65
C ALA A 376 6.35 -4.09 -3.02
N ASN A 377 5.37 -4.94 -3.28
CA ASN A 377 4.03 -4.80 -2.73
C ASN A 377 3.91 -5.20 -1.25
N ASN A 378 4.76 -6.10 -0.75
CA ASN A 378 4.78 -6.52 0.65
C ASN A 378 5.56 -5.58 1.57
N ILE A 379 6.54 -4.82 1.05
CA ILE A 379 7.32 -3.85 1.82
C ILE A 379 6.39 -2.86 2.56
N PRO A 380 5.39 -2.23 1.91
CA PRO A 380 4.51 -1.31 2.61
C PRO A 380 3.69 -1.93 3.74
N ASN A 381 3.21 -3.16 3.53
CA ASN A 381 2.47 -3.92 4.55
C ASN A 381 3.36 -4.17 5.79
N MET A 382 4.61 -4.55 5.56
CA MET A 382 5.57 -4.87 6.62
C MET A 382 6.15 -3.64 7.31
N TYR A 383 6.18 -2.50 6.63
CA TYR A 383 6.47 -1.21 7.24
C TYR A 383 5.37 -0.78 8.20
N THR A 384 4.11 -0.93 7.76
CA THR A 384 2.94 -0.39 8.47
C THR A 384 2.45 -1.30 9.60
N ILE A 385 2.67 -2.61 9.52
CA ILE A 385 2.31 -3.54 10.59
C ILE A 385 2.95 -3.13 11.93
N ALA A 386 4.20 -2.66 11.89
CA ALA A 386 4.91 -2.20 13.08
C ALA A 386 4.24 -0.96 13.69
N LEU A 387 3.91 0.04 12.85
CA LEU A 387 3.25 1.26 13.30
C LEU A 387 1.85 0.98 13.84
N SER A 388 1.12 0.05 13.21
CA SER A 388 -0.23 -0.35 13.61
C SER A 388 -0.22 -1.12 14.94
N ALA A 389 0.75 -2.01 15.13
CA ALA A 389 0.94 -2.71 16.40
C ALA A 389 1.22 -1.72 17.53
N GLN A 390 2.13 -0.77 17.31
CA GLN A 390 2.45 0.28 18.28
C GLN A 390 1.26 1.22 18.57
N ALA A 391 0.41 1.48 17.57
CA ALA A 391 -0.80 2.30 17.73
C ALA A 391 -1.93 1.58 18.51
N THR A 392 -1.91 0.24 18.56
CA THR A 392 -2.94 -0.57 19.21
C THR A 392 -2.90 -0.43 20.73
N TRP A 393 -1.70 -0.41 21.32
CA TRP A 393 -1.53 -0.30 22.76
C TRP A 393 -0.20 0.36 23.12
N GLU A 394 -0.22 1.29 24.07
CA GLU A 394 0.94 2.10 24.45
C GLU A 394 2.20 1.29 24.81
N PRO A 395 2.14 0.18 25.59
CA PRO A 395 3.33 -0.62 25.87
C PRO A 395 3.99 -1.23 24.62
N PHE A 396 3.25 -1.41 23.52
CA PHE A 396 3.79 -1.96 22.27
C PHE A 396 4.69 -0.96 21.53
N SER A 397 4.56 0.36 21.79
CA SER A 397 5.46 1.39 21.24
C SER A 397 6.91 1.21 21.68
N LYS A 398 7.12 0.64 22.88
CA LYS A 398 8.45 0.33 23.43
C LYS A 398 9.16 -0.80 22.70
N VAL A 399 8.42 -1.65 21.98
CA VAL A 399 8.98 -2.75 21.20
C VAL A 399 9.49 -2.21 19.87
N PRO A 400 10.76 -2.45 19.49
CA PRO A 400 11.32 -1.96 18.24
C PRO A 400 10.54 -2.45 17.02
N ARG A 401 10.40 -1.59 16.01
CA ARG A 401 9.67 -1.89 14.76
C ARG A 401 10.07 -3.21 14.10
N ILE A 402 11.37 -3.51 14.12
CA ILE A 402 11.92 -4.72 13.51
C ILE A 402 11.32 -6.01 14.08
N VAL A 403 10.99 -6.02 15.38
CA VAL A 403 10.38 -7.19 16.03
C VAL A 403 8.97 -7.42 15.49
N TRP A 404 8.17 -6.36 15.37
CA TRP A 404 6.84 -6.44 14.79
C TRP A 404 6.85 -6.86 13.33
N THR A 405 7.80 -6.32 12.55
CA THR A 405 8.00 -6.72 11.15
C THR A 405 8.38 -8.21 11.04
N LEU A 406 9.27 -8.72 11.90
CA LEU A 406 9.62 -10.14 11.92
C LEU A 406 8.44 -11.04 12.32
N LEU A 407 7.68 -10.65 13.34
CA LEU A 407 6.48 -11.39 13.77
C LEU A 407 5.43 -11.41 12.66
N GLY A 408 5.20 -10.29 11.97
CA GLY A 408 4.30 -10.21 10.81
C GLY A 408 4.69 -11.11 9.66
N ASN A 409 5.98 -11.14 9.30
CA ASN A 409 6.50 -12.04 8.28
C ASN A 409 6.42 -13.51 8.72
N GLY A 410 6.68 -13.81 10.00
CA GLY A 410 6.50 -15.16 10.56
C GLY A 410 5.06 -15.65 10.47
N ALA A 411 4.09 -14.80 10.83
CA ALA A 411 2.67 -15.09 10.68
C ALA A 411 2.28 -15.27 9.20
N THR A 412 2.86 -14.46 8.31
CA THR A 412 2.65 -14.56 6.85
C THR A 412 3.09 -15.94 6.35
N ILE A 413 4.26 -16.44 6.74
CA ILE A 413 4.73 -17.79 6.35
C ILE A 413 3.78 -18.86 6.87
N ALA A 414 3.41 -18.78 8.16
CA ALA A 414 2.56 -19.76 8.81
C ALA A 414 1.17 -19.89 8.17
N ILE A 415 0.60 -18.78 7.67
CA ILE A 415 -0.72 -18.73 7.05
C ILE A 415 -0.64 -19.00 5.54
N ALA A 416 0.37 -18.49 4.83
CA ALA A 416 0.46 -18.61 3.38
C ALA A 416 0.65 -20.06 2.89
N ILE A 417 1.41 -20.87 3.62
CA ILE A 417 1.63 -22.28 3.26
C ILE A 417 0.30 -23.07 3.19
N PRO A 418 -0.56 -23.07 4.24
CA PRO A 418 -1.84 -23.77 4.16
C PRO A 418 -2.87 -23.05 3.26
N ALA A 419 -2.86 -21.72 3.20
CA ALA A 419 -3.84 -20.96 2.39
C ALA A 419 -3.60 -21.08 0.89
N TYR A 420 -2.38 -21.43 0.46
CA TYR A 420 -2.01 -21.67 -0.95
C TYR A 420 -3.02 -22.59 -1.68
N TYR A 421 -3.48 -23.65 -1.02
CA TYR A 421 -4.37 -24.65 -1.62
C TYR A 421 -5.82 -24.18 -1.82
N LYS A 422 -6.18 -22.97 -1.35
CA LYS A 422 -7.52 -22.38 -1.51
C LYS A 422 -7.43 -20.92 -1.92
N PHE A 423 -6.43 -20.58 -2.75
CA PHE A 423 -6.05 -19.20 -3.03
C PHE A 423 -7.20 -18.31 -3.50
N GLU A 424 -8.01 -18.74 -4.47
CA GLU A 424 -9.06 -17.88 -5.06
C GLU A 424 -10.15 -17.52 -4.05
N SER A 425 -10.64 -18.52 -3.31
CA SER A 425 -11.60 -18.31 -2.22
C SER A 425 -10.99 -17.45 -1.12
N PHE A 426 -9.72 -17.69 -0.77
CA PHE A 426 -8.99 -16.88 0.20
C PHE A 426 -8.87 -15.42 -0.26
N MET A 427 -8.46 -15.19 -1.50
CA MET A 427 -8.28 -13.87 -2.11
C MET A 427 -9.61 -13.11 -2.14
N SER A 428 -10.68 -13.69 -2.73
CA SER A 428 -11.99 -13.05 -2.80
C SER A 428 -12.56 -12.73 -1.42
N ASN A 429 -12.60 -13.71 -0.49
CA ASN A 429 -13.12 -13.51 0.86
C ASN A 429 -12.29 -12.45 1.62
N PHE A 430 -10.97 -12.43 1.44
CA PHE A 430 -10.10 -11.43 2.05
C PHE A 430 -10.35 -10.03 1.48
N MET A 431 -10.39 -9.85 0.15
CA MET A 431 -10.67 -8.54 -0.49
C MET A 431 -11.97 -7.94 0.01
N ASN A 432 -13.03 -8.74 0.02
CA ASN A 432 -14.35 -8.31 0.44
C ASN A 432 -14.34 -7.91 1.93
N SER A 433 -13.71 -8.72 2.79
CA SER A 433 -13.54 -8.39 4.20
C SER A 433 -12.79 -7.07 4.42
N ILE A 434 -11.73 -6.82 3.65
CA ILE A 434 -10.98 -5.57 3.67
C ILE A 434 -11.87 -4.40 3.26
N GLY A 435 -12.59 -4.54 2.14
CA GLY A 435 -13.54 -3.53 1.66
C GLY A 435 -14.59 -3.15 2.72
N TYR A 436 -15.15 -4.14 3.41
CA TYR A 436 -16.20 -3.90 4.42
C TYR A 436 -15.75 -3.01 5.58
N TYR A 437 -14.66 -3.37 6.26
CA TYR A 437 -14.25 -2.60 7.43
C TYR A 437 -13.68 -1.23 7.01
N LEU A 438 -13.07 -1.13 5.83
CA LEU A 438 -12.54 0.13 5.32
C LEU A 438 -13.63 1.10 4.84
N ALA A 439 -14.74 0.57 4.34
CA ALA A 439 -15.92 1.37 4.03
C ALA A 439 -16.52 1.97 5.31
N ILE A 440 -16.64 1.17 6.38
CA ILE A 440 -17.04 1.63 7.72
C ILE A 440 -16.06 2.69 8.26
N TYR A 441 -14.76 2.39 8.22
CA TYR A 441 -13.68 3.28 8.67
C TYR A 441 -13.73 4.64 7.96
N THR A 442 -13.83 4.61 6.63
CA THR A 442 -13.92 5.80 5.79
C THR A 442 -15.18 6.59 6.08
N ALA A 443 -16.34 5.94 6.20
CA ALA A 443 -17.61 6.60 6.49
C ALA A 443 -17.61 7.36 7.82
N ILE A 444 -17.06 6.75 8.87
CA ILE A 444 -16.91 7.41 10.18
C ILE A 444 -15.94 8.58 10.09
N SER A 445 -14.77 8.36 9.46
CA SER A 445 -13.73 9.38 9.33
C SER A 445 -14.19 10.62 8.54
N LEU A 446 -14.93 10.42 7.44
CA LEU A 446 -15.51 11.51 6.65
C LEU A 446 -16.54 12.28 7.48
N SER A 447 -17.37 11.59 8.27
CA SER A 447 -18.33 12.23 9.16
C SER A 447 -17.63 13.12 10.19
N GLU A 448 -16.62 12.58 10.90
CA GLU A 448 -15.87 13.36 11.89
C GLU A 448 -15.16 14.57 11.26
N HIS A 449 -14.51 14.39 10.11
CA HIS A 449 -13.78 15.48 9.48
C HIS A 449 -14.67 16.60 8.95
N PHE A 450 -15.75 16.26 8.22
CA PHE A 450 -16.57 17.26 7.53
C PHE A 450 -17.67 17.85 8.41
N ILE A 451 -18.30 17.05 9.28
CA ILE A 451 -19.48 17.49 10.06
C ILE A 451 -19.05 18.08 11.41
N TYR A 452 -18.22 17.35 12.16
CA TYR A 452 -17.88 17.69 13.54
C TYR A 452 -16.65 18.60 13.64
N ARG A 453 -15.55 18.27 12.95
CA ARG A 453 -14.32 19.06 12.97
C ARG A 453 -14.29 20.18 11.92
N ARG A 454 -15.11 20.06 10.87
CA ARG A 454 -15.30 21.09 9.82
C ARG A 454 -13.98 21.53 9.15
N GLY A 455 -13.12 20.56 8.88
CA GLY A 455 -11.82 20.76 8.23
C GLY A 455 -10.61 20.76 9.17
N PHE A 456 -9.42 21.00 8.62
CA PHE A 456 -8.13 20.82 9.30
C PHE A 456 -7.91 21.70 10.54
N LYS A 457 -8.60 22.84 10.66
CA LYS A 457 -8.49 23.72 11.83
C LYS A 457 -9.12 23.15 13.10
N GLY A 458 -9.99 22.13 12.98
CA GLY A 458 -10.64 21.46 14.12
C GLY A 458 -9.77 20.41 14.80
N TYR A 459 -8.49 20.31 14.46
CA TYR A 459 -7.55 19.32 14.99
C TYR A 459 -6.44 20.04 15.79
N ASN A 460 -6.23 19.60 17.03
CA ASN A 460 -5.07 20.01 17.81
C ASN A 460 -4.05 18.87 17.85
N ILE A 461 -2.96 19.01 17.09
CA ILE A 461 -1.97 17.94 16.90
C ILE A 461 -1.23 17.64 18.21
N GLU A 462 -1.04 18.63 19.09
CA GLU A 462 -0.36 18.46 20.38
C GLU A 462 -1.11 17.54 21.36
N GLU A 463 -2.35 17.17 21.03
CA GLU A 463 -3.20 16.28 21.83
C GLU A 463 -3.18 14.82 21.33
N TRP A 464 -2.37 14.49 20.33
CA TRP A 464 -2.38 13.17 19.65
C TRP A 464 -2.18 11.97 20.58
N ASP A 465 -1.53 12.17 21.72
CA ASP A 465 -1.29 11.15 22.75
C ASP A 465 -1.96 11.47 24.11
N LYS A 466 -2.83 12.50 24.16
CA LYS A 466 -3.53 12.92 25.39
C LYS A 466 -4.92 12.29 25.45
N TRP A 467 -5.03 11.20 26.18
CA TRP A 467 -6.23 10.37 26.24
C TRP A 467 -7.43 11.08 26.85
N ASP A 468 -7.23 12.14 27.64
CA ASP A 468 -8.25 12.99 28.24
C ASP A 468 -8.78 14.09 27.30
N LYS A 469 -8.08 14.33 26.19
CA LYS A 469 -8.44 15.33 25.17
C LYS A 469 -9.03 14.72 23.90
N LEU A 470 -8.71 13.47 23.63
CA LEU A 470 -9.24 12.74 22.47
C LEU A 470 -10.69 12.27 22.71
N PRO A 471 -11.50 12.10 21.64
CA PRO A 471 -12.78 11.43 21.76
C PRO A 471 -12.61 10.02 22.32
N ILE A 472 -13.52 9.57 23.18
CA ILE A 472 -13.43 8.23 23.76
C ILE A 472 -13.60 7.18 22.66
N GLY A 473 -14.55 7.40 21.75
CA GLY A 473 -14.83 6.51 20.63
C GLY A 473 -16.08 5.66 20.83
N ILE A 474 -17.00 6.05 21.72
CA ILE A 474 -18.27 5.32 21.90
C ILE A 474 -19.07 5.37 20.60
N ALA A 475 -19.18 6.55 19.98
CA ALA A 475 -19.85 6.70 18.70
C ALA A 475 -19.19 5.84 17.61
N GLY A 476 -17.85 5.81 17.58
CA GLY A 476 -17.08 4.99 16.64
C GLY A 476 -17.30 3.48 16.85
N CYS A 477 -17.29 2.99 18.08
CA CYS A 477 -17.54 1.58 18.39
C CYS A 477 -18.98 1.16 18.03
N CYS A 478 -19.97 1.99 18.35
CA CYS A 478 -21.36 1.73 17.96
C CYS A 478 -21.52 1.71 16.44
N ALA A 479 -20.91 2.67 15.74
CA ALA A 479 -20.92 2.73 14.27
C ALA A 479 -20.21 1.52 13.64
N LEU A 480 -19.10 1.06 14.21
CA LEU A 480 -18.41 -0.15 13.78
C LEU A 480 -19.30 -1.38 13.94
N PHE A 481 -19.95 -1.55 15.10
CA PHE A 481 -20.81 -2.70 15.36
C PHE A 481 -22.04 -2.72 14.44
N VAL A 482 -22.76 -1.61 14.33
CA VAL A 482 -23.95 -1.53 13.47
C VAL A 482 -23.57 -1.55 11.99
N GLY A 483 -22.43 -0.97 11.63
CA GLY A 483 -21.82 -1.12 10.31
C GLY A 483 -21.58 -2.59 9.97
N ALA A 484 -20.99 -3.37 10.88
CA ALA A 484 -20.79 -4.81 10.69
C ALA A 484 -22.11 -5.58 10.52
N VAL A 485 -23.19 -5.17 11.20
CA VAL A 485 -24.55 -5.70 10.94
C VAL A 485 -25.01 -5.35 9.53
N GLY A 486 -24.78 -4.13 9.07
CA GLY A 486 -25.05 -3.70 7.68
C GLY A 486 -24.31 -4.55 6.66
N VAL A 487 -23.03 -4.84 6.92
CA VAL A 487 -22.23 -5.76 6.09
C VAL A 487 -22.85 -7.16 6.11
N ALA A 488 -23.20 -7.71 7.28
CA ALA A 488 -23.75 -9.06 7.41
C ALA A 488 -25.07 -9.25 6.65
N VAL A 489 -25.91 -8.21 6.54
CA VAL A 489 -27.16 -8.30 5.77
C VAL A 489 -26.95 -8.13 4.26
N GLY A 490 -25.84 -7.51 3.83
CA GLY A 490 -25.54 -7.20 2.42
C GLY A 490 -24.49 -8.08 1.74
N MET A 491 -23.58 -8.70 2.50
CA MET A 491 -22.47 -9.47 1.93
C MET A 491 -22.97 -10.72 1.18
N CYS A 492 -22.26 -11.10 0.12
CA CYS A 492 -22.52 -12.30 -0.67
C CYS A 492 -21.23 -13.09 -0.80
N GLN A 493 -20.89 -13.84 0.26
CA GLN A 493 -19.64 -14.58 0.38
C GLN A 493 -19.88 -16.08 0.46
N THR A 494 -18.84 -16.85 0.14
CA THR A 494 -18.87 -18.33 0.18
C THR A 494 -19.27 -18.91 1.54
N TYR A 495 -18.99 -18.21 2.63
CA TYR A 495 -19.28 -18.62 4.00
C TYR A 495 -20.57 -18.00 4.56
N TRP A 496 -21.08 -16.94 3.95
CA TRP A 496 -22.28 -16.23 4.39
C TRP A 496 -22.86 -15.38 3.27
N VAL A 497 -24.15 -15.55 3.02
CA VAL A 497 -24.91 -14.70 2.10
C VAL A 497 -25.98 -13.98 2.92
N GLY A 498 -25.95 -12.65 2.93
CA GLY A 498 -26.88 -11.80 3.65
C GLY A 498 -28.26 -11.76 2.99
N GLU A 499 -29.29 -11.45 3.79
CA GLU A 499 -30.69 -11.48 3.34
C GLU A 499 -31.01 -10.48 2.22
N LEU A 500 -30.29 -9.36 2.15
CA LEU A 500 -30.42 -8.40 1.06
C LEU A 500 -29.57 -8.81 -0.15
N GLY A 501 -28.36 -9.35 0.08
CA GLY A 501 -27.49 -9.84 -1.00
C GLY A 501 -28.13 -10.97 -1.79
N ARG A 502 -28.82 -11.92 -1.13
CA ARG A 502 -29.55 -13.03 -1.77
C ARG A 502 -30.61 -12.59 -2.76
N LYS A 503 -31.12 -11.36 -2.65
CA LYS A 503 -32.20 -10.86 -3.52
C LYS A 503 -31.69 -10.33 -4.86
N ILE A 504 -30.38 -10.26 -5.06
CA ILE A 504 -29.76 -9.68 -6.25
C ILE A 504 -29.32 -10.81 -7.19
N GLY A 505 -30.22 -11.21 -8.09
CA GLY A 505 -29.92 -12.27 -9.06
C GLY A 505 -29.97 -13.68 -8.47
N GLU A 506 -29.61 -14.66 -9.29
CA GLU A 506 -29.72 -16.08 -8.95
C GLU A 506 -28.72 -16.51 -7.86
N PHE A 507 -27.50 -15.99 -7.93
CA PHE A 507 -26.41 -16.35 -7.02
C PHE A 507 -26.18 -15.32 -5.89
N GLY A 508 -26.97 -14.24 -5.88
CA GLY A 508 -26.78 -13.10 -5.00
C GLY A 508 -25.78 -12.06 -5.52
N GLY A 509 -25.76 -10.90 -4.87
CA GLY A 509 -24.86 -9.80 -5.17
C GLY A 509 -24.32 -9.17 -3.90
N ASP A 510 -23.02 -8.91 -3.86
CA ASP A 510 -22.39 -8.30 -2.70
C ASP A 510 -22.62 -6.80 -2.65
N ILE A 511 -23.36 -6.35 -1.62
CA ILE A 511 -23.54 -4.92 -1.30
C ILE A 511 -23.10 -4.63 0.13
N GLY A 512 -22.19 -5.46 0.67
CA GLY A 512 -21.80 -5.44 2.07
C GLY A 512 -21.08 -4.16 2.44
N PHE A 513 -20.20 -3.64 1.59
CA PHE A 513 -19.42 -2.44 1.91
C PHE A 513 -20.29 -1.17 1.86
N GLU A 514 -21.23 -1.07 0.94
CA GLU A 514 -22.16 0.06 0.83
C GLU A 514 -23.09 0.12 2.04
N LEU A 515 -23.68 -1.02 2.43
CA LEU A 515 -24.52 -1.10 3.61
C LEU A 515 -23.72 -0.88 4.90
N GLY A 516 -22.50 -1.41 4.98
CA GLY A 516 -21.59 -1.17 6.08
C GLY A 516 -21.28 0.31 6.26
N ALA A 517 -20.87 0.99 5.20
CA ALA A 517 -20.63 2.44 5.20
C ALA A 517 -21.89 3.24 5.56
N GLY A 518 -23.03 2.92 4.94
CA GLY A 518 -24.28 3.63 5.16
C GLY A 518 -24.78 3.51 6.61
N PHE A 519 -24.75 2.29 7.17
CA PHE A 519 -25.19 2.04 8.54
C PHE A 519 -24.24 2.71 9.54
N ALA A 520 -22.92 2.58 9.33
CA ALA A 520 -21.93 3.25 10.17
C ALA A 520 -22.08 4.77 10.13
N PHE A 521 -22.28 5.35 8.94
CA PHE A 521 -22.50 6.79 8.76
C PHE A 521 -23.71 7.27 9.55
N VAL A 522 -24.86 6.62 9.40
CA VAL A 522 -26.10 7.01 10.09
C VAL A 522 -25.92 6.93 11.61
N VAL A 523 -25.41 5.80 12.11
CA VAL A 523 -25.27 5.57 13.55
C VAL A 523 -24.24 6.51 14.18
N TYR A 524 -23.10 6.73 13.51
CA TYR A 524 -22.10 7.66 14.00
C TYR A 524 -22.69 9.07 14.17
N ASN A 525 -23.44 9.55 13.17
CA ASN A 525 -24.02 10.89 13.21
C ASN A 525 -25.17 11.05 14.23
N ILE A 526 -25.82 9.95 14.63
CA ILE A 526 -26.82 9.95 15.71
C ILE A 526 -26.14 10.00 17.09
N ILE A 527 -25.07 9.23 17.29
CA ILE A 527 -24.46 9.03 18.62
C ILE A 527 -23.41 10.09 18.94
N ARG A 528 -22.63 10.54 17.95
CA ARG A 528 -21.54 11.51 18.15
C ARG A 528 -21.99 12.83 18.83
N PRO A 529 -23.16 13.44 18.53
CA PRO A 529 -23.65 14.60 19.26
C PRO A 529 -23.95 14.31 20.74
N LEU A 530 -24.36 13.08 21.07
CA LEU A 530 -24.62 12.65 22.45
C LEU A 530 -23.30 12.49 23.21
N GLU A 531 -22.30 11.88 22.58
CA GLU A 531 -20.94 11.77 23.13
C GLU A 531 -20.37 13.16 23.45
N LEU A 532 -20.46 14.10 22.50
CA LEU A 532 -20.05 15.49 22.70
C LEU A 532 -20.82 16.17 23.84
N LYS A 533 -22.14 15.96 23.93
CA LYS A 533 -22.99 16.60 24.95
C LYS A 533 -22.69 16.12 26.37
N TYR A 534 -22.48 14.81 26.56
CA TYR A 534 -22.37 14.21 27.90
C TYR A 534 -20.94 14.01 28.36
N ILE A 535 -19.97 13.89 27.44
CA ILE A 535 -18.56 13.63 27.75
C ILE A 535 -17.69 14.86 27.45
N GLY A 536 -18.14 15.73 26.54
CA GLY A 536 -17.45 16.98 26.20
C GLY A 536 -16.36 16.85 25.14
N ARG A 537 -16.19 15.67 24.52
CA ARG A 537 -15.12 15.37 23.54
C ARG A 537 -15.47 14.23 22.59
#